data_AF-A0A2R6T7U4-F1
#
_entry.id   AF-A0A2R6T7U4-F1
#
_cell.length_a   1.000
_cell.length_b   1.000
_cell.length_c   1.000
_cell.angle_alpha   90.00
_cell.angle_beta   90.00
_cell.angle_gamma   90.00
#
_symmetry.space_group_name_H-M   'P 1'
#
loop_
_entity.id
_entity.type
_entity.pdbx_description
1 polymer ?
#
loop_
_entity_poly.entity_id
_entity_poly.type
_entity_poly.pdbx_seq_one_letter_code
_entity_poly.pdbx_strand_id
1 'polypeptide(L)' 'EAKELLKAATVNPLKELDLKAGPLMEGKTANFLIISPDRNLRKTESLYLGLVNRCRAGNIESIVSSTYVSNF' A
#
# COMPACT_ATOMS: atom_id res chain seq x y z
N GLU A 1 -0.57 -6.24 -15.12
CA GLU A 1 -1.95 -5.86 -14.74
C GLU A 1 -2.09 -5.49 -13.26
N ALA A 2 -1.96 -6.43 -12.31
CA ALA A 2 -2.17 -6.15 -10.88
C ALA A 2 -1.33 -4.99 -10.30
N LYS A 3 -0.09 -4.81 -10.77
CA LYS A 3 0.75 -3.66 -10.42
C LYS A 3 0.13 -2.32 -10.86
N GLU A 4 -0.49 -2.28 -12.03
CA GLU A 4 -1.15 -1.07 -12.55
C GLU A 4 -2.45 -0.78 -11.80
N LEU A 5 -3.20 -1.83 -11.40
CA LEU A 5 -4.36 -1.67 -10.52
C LEU A 5 -3.97 -1.08 -9.16
N LEU A 6 -2.86 -1.53 -8.57
CA LEU A 6 -2.36 -0.96 -7.32
C LEU A 6 -1.91 0.50 -7.49
N LYS A 7 -1.26 0.85 -8.60
CA LYS A 7 -0.93 2.26 -8.89
C LYS A 7 -2.19 3.12 -9.05
N ALA A 8 -3.21 2.60 -9.74
CA ALA A 8 -4.48 3.28 -9.90
C ALA A 8 -5.19 3.53 -8.57
N ALA A 9 -5.02 2.64 -7.59
CA ALA A 9 -5.58 2.79 -6.24
C ALA A 9 -4.70 3.62 -5.27
N THR A 10 -3.45 3.95 -5.63
CA THR A 10 -2.50 4.59 -4.72
C THR A 10 -1.87 5.86 -5.29
N VAL A 11 -1.08 5.74 -6.35
CA VAL A 11 -0.21 6.84 -6.84
C VAL A 11 -0.89 7.71 -7.88
N ASN A 12 -1.67 7.11 -8.78
CA ASN A 12 -2.26 7.83 -9.91
C ASN A 12 -3.24 8.93 -9.46
N PRO A 13 -4.14 8.69 -8.47
CA PRO A 13 -5.10 9.72 -8.06
C PRO A 13 -4.46 10.92 -7.37
N LEU A 14 -3.22 10.79 -6.86
CA LEU A 14 -2.59 11.83 -6.04
C LEU A 14 -2.49 13.17 -6.77
N LYS A 15 -2.12 13.13 -8.06
CA LYS A 15 -1.94 14.34 -8.87
C LYS A 15 -3.27 15.03 -9.18
N GLU A 16 -4.31 14.26 -9.44
CA GLU A 16 -5.63 14.77 -9.82
C GLU A 16 -6.42 15.28 -8.61
N LEU A 17 -6.18 14.70 -7.43
CA LEU A 17 -6.87 15.03 -6.19
C LEU A 17 -6.08 15.99 -5.28
N ASP A 18 -4.94 16.50 -5.72
CA ASP A 18 -4.03 17.37 -4.95
C ASP A 18 -3.73 16.83 -3.53
N LEU A 19 -3.54 15.51 -3.42
CA LEU A 19 -3.30 14.87 -2.14
C LEU A 19 -1.84 15.04 -1.72
N LYS A 20 -1.61 15.42 -0.47
CA LYS A 20 -0.27 15.50 0.14
C LYS A 20 0.36 14.13 0.43
N ALA A 21 -0.33 13.03 0.08
CA ALA A 21 0.20 11.68 0.15
C ALA A 21 1.10 11.39 -1.07
N GLY A 22 1.89 10.33 -0.97
CA GLY A 22 2.89 9.99 -1.98
C GLY A 22 3.34 8.54 -1.88
N PRO A 23 4.10 8.05 -2.87
CA PRO A 23 4.89 6.86 -2.68
C PRO A 23 5.75 6.96 -1.42
N LEU A 24 6.00 5.84 -0.77
CA LEU A 24 6.96 5.77 0.34
C LEU A 24 8.35 6.12 -0.18
N MET A 25 8.88 7.25 0.27
CA MET A 25 10.21 7.76 -0.05
C MET A 25 10.80 8.45 1.17
N GLU A 26 12.11 8.32 1.34
CA GLU A 26 12.84 8.97 2.43
C GLU A 26 12.63 10.50 2.41
N GLY A 27 12.48 11.09 3.60
CA GLY A 27 12.24 12.53 3.76
C GLY A 27 10.87 13.03 3.31
N LYS A 28 9.95 12.12 2.94
CA LYS A 28 8.53 12.44 2.65
C LYS A 28 7.61 11.93 3.76
N THR A 29 6.40 12.48 3.80
CA THR A 29 5.33 12.03 4.69
C THR A 29 4.96 10.59 4.36
N ALA A 30 4.98 9.73 5.38
CA ALA A 30 4.59 8.33 5.25
C ALA A 30 3.08 8.18 5.44
N ASN A 31 2.40 7.73 4.39
CA ASN A 31 1.02 7.28 4.42
C ASN A 31 0.96 5.87 3.85
N PHE A 32 0.80 4.87 4.70
CA PHE A 32 0.84 3.47 4.27
C PHE A 32 0.04 2.55 5.18
N LEU A 33 -0.26 1.37 4.66
CA LEU A 33 -0.91 0.28 5.37
C LEU A 33 0.13 -0.80 5.69
N ILE A 34 0.09 -1.34 6.90
CA ILE A 34 0.79 -2.57 7.25
C ILE A 34 -0.20 -3.71 7.02
N ILE A 35 0.16 -4.63 6.15
CA ILE A 35 -0.68 -5.78 5.77
C ILE A 35 -0.03 -7.05 6.31
N SER A 36 -0.75 -7.77 7.16
CA SER A 36 -0.34 -9.10 7.59
C SER A 36 -0.64 -10.11 6.48
N PRO A 37 0.35 -10.92 6.03
CA PRO A 37 0.14 -11.94 5.01
C PRO A 37 -0.57 -13.18 5.58
N ASP A 38 -1.11 -13.11 6.80
CA ASP A 38 -1.85 -14.20 7.39
C ASP A 38 -3.11 -14.55 6.56
N ARG A 39 -3.65 -15.75 6.79
CA ARG A 39 -4.88 -16.23 6.15
C ARG A 39 -4.76 -16.34 4.61
N ASN A 40 -5.55 -15.54 3.89
CA ASN A 40 -5.84 -15.56 2.45
C ASN A 40 -4.70 -15.04 1.56
N LEU A 41 -3.65 -14.46 2.16
CA LEU A 41 -2.44 -14.03 1.47
C LEU A 41 -1.28 -15.03 1.60
N ARG A 42 -1.47 -16.14 2.33
CA ARG A 42 -0.47 -17.21 2.39
C ARG A 42 -0.31 -17.90 1.04
N LYS A 43 0.94 -18.27 0.70
CA LYS A 43 1.31 -19.05 -0.50
C LYS A 43 0.90 -18.39 -1.83
N THR A 44 0.92 -17.06 -1.92
CA THR A 44 0.71 -16.37 -3.20
C THR A 44 2.00 -16.38 -4.01
N GLU A 45 1.95 -16.80 -5.27
CA GLU A 45 3.09 -16.76 -6.19
C GLU A 45 3.55 -15.33 -6.51
N SER A 46 2.64 -14.36 -6.41
CA SER A 46 2.90 -12.94 -6.62
C SER A 46 2.20 -12.11 -5.57
N LEU A 47 2.97 -11.25 -4.89
CA LEU A 47 2.46 -10.29 -3.91
C LEU A 47 1.41 -9.37 -4.53
N TYR A 48 1.66 -8.85 -5.73
CA TYR A 48 0.73 -7.94 -6.41
C TYR A 48 -0.62 -8.62 -6.71
N LEU A 49 -0.60 -9.86 -7.19
CA LEU A 49 -1.83 -10.64 -7.43
C LEU A 49 -2.55 -10.98 -6.12
N GLY A 50 -1.80 -11.31 -5.08
CA GLY A 50 -2.35 -11.53 -3.74
C GLY A 50 -3.07 -10.30 -3.21
N LEU A 51 -2.41 -9.14 -3.27
CA LEU A 51 -2.97 -7.88 -2.81
C LEU A 51 -4.24 -7.49 -3.55
N VAL A 52 -4.24 -7.56 -4.88
CA VAL A 52 -5.41 -7.14 -5.68
C VAL A 52 -6.57 -8.12 -5.54
N ASN A 53 -6.32 -9.42 -5.66
CA ASN A 53 -7.42 -10.40 -5.78
C ASN A 53 -7.89 -10.94 -4.42
N ARG A 54 -6.97 -11.05 -3.45
CA ARG A 54 -7.20 -11.78 -2.22
C ARG A 54 -7.21 -10.91 -0.97
N CYS A 55 -6.44 -9.82 -0.89
CA CYS A 55 -6.37 -9.00 0.32
C CYS A 55 -7.76 -8.47 0.71
N ARG A 56 -8.06 -8.48 2.00
CA ARG A 56 -9.31 -8.01 2.59
C ARG A 56 -9.00 -7.08 3.76
N ALA A 57 -10.02 -6.34 4.22
CA ALA A 57 -9.88 -5.43 5.36
C ALA A 57 -9.29 -6.12 6.61
N GLY A 58 -9.64 -7.39 6.85
CA GLY A 58 -9.09 -8.17 7.96
C GLY A 58 -7.60 -8.49 7.88
N ASN A 59 -6.92 -8.18 6.77
CA ASN A 59 -5.45 -8.29 6.67
C ASN A 59 -4.73 -6.99 7.07
N ILE A 60 -5.46 -5.88 7.28
CA ILE A 60 -4.86 -4.60 7.67
C ILE A 60 -4.54 -4.67 9.16
N GLU A 61 -3.25 -4.63 9.48
CA GLU A 61 -2.75 -4.64 10.86
C GLU A 61 -2.67 -3.22 11.42
N SER A 62 -2.26 -2.26 10.59
CA SER A 62 -2.15 -0.87 10.98
C SER A 62 -2.29 0.09 9.79
N ILE A 63 -2.72 1.31 10.09
CA ILE A 63 -2.78 2.44 9.18
C ILE A 63 -1.87 3.52 9.73
N VAL A 64 -0.84 3.89 8.97
CA VAL A 64 0.12 4.93 9.36
C VAL A 64 -0.12 6.17 8.50
N SER A 65 -0.27 7.31 9.15
CA SER A 65 -0.38 8.62 8.53
C SER A 65 0.41 9.60 9.38
N SER A 66 1.30 10.39 8.76
CA SER A 66 2.07 11.52 9.32
C SER A 66 3.47 11.27 9.92
N THR A 67 4.04 10.06 9.84
CA THR A 67 5.45 9.85 10.25
C THR A 67 6.41 10.17 9.10
N TYR A 68 7.59 10.72 9.36
CA TYR A 68 8.66 10.80 8.35
C TYR A 68 9.29 9.43 8.14
N VAL A 69 9.52 9.04 6.88
CA VAL A 69 10.30 7.82 6.59
C VAL A 69 11.78 8.11 6.90
N SER A 70 12.32 7.46 7.93
CA SER A 70 13.76 7.37 8.23
C SER A 70 14.26 5.96 7.92
N ASN A 71 15.55 5.82 7.57
CA ASN A 71 16.16 4.49 7.40
C ASN A 71 16.02 3.66 8.70
N PHE A 72 15.50 2.43 8.56
CA PHE A 72 15.34 1.45 9.63
C PHE A 72 16.64 0.66 9.85
#